data_AF-A0A516NJP7-F1
#
_entry.id   AF-A0A516NJP7-F1
#
_cell.length_a   1.000
_cell.length_b   1.000
_cell.length_c   1.000
_cell.angle_alpha   90.00
_cell.angle_beta   90.00
_cell.angle_gamma   90.00
#
_symmetry.space_group_name_H-M   'P 1'
#
loop_
_entity.id
_entity.type
_entity.pdbx_description
1 polymer ?
#
loop_
_entity_poly.entity_id
_entity_poly.type
_entity_poly.pdbx_seq_one_letter_code
_entity_poly.pdbx_strand_id
1 'polypeptide(L)'
;MEQERFAEAVLGSLRAHGVTDAEYLAEEFSIRHSGDRIVYLGNIFRECAGYEAAERAERIAHFVAAMTSSDEAPEDWAQVRPLLRAVLRPVTYGLDDFDRMSAPLSRPAFPFVNETVVVDLPRTRAYVTLDMVRDWGVEPEAVFAAARDNLAELARPGSPEELGLLRFVDDGDAYFGSWPLLPGWLASYAGGEHRPVAFIPDDHTLLVVPDDPDLLPAVFEMVEQQYGEAARPISPQGYTLDEYGMVVPYDQAGPEPAPEYARRARSGLAVTEYGIQTRILTAKFEEDLDLEPLSDVEPAMVGAVMFQSTDDGPVTSTIVGEDVEYLLPEADYVHFARMDADGEIDLVCTVPFDTVVQLLGLVPIPGLHPPRFELRRWPDEATLARLHAAAVAL
;
A
#
# COMPACT_ATOMS: atom_id res chain seq x y z
N MET A 1 -1.00 -21.14 -18.10
CA MET A 1 -1.79 -22.23 -17.49
C MET A 1 -3.14 -21.64 -17.12
N GLU A 2 -4.25 -22.29 -17.42
CA GLU A 2 -5.59 -21.80 -17.06
C GLU A 2 -5.82 -21.94 -15.55
N GLN A 3 -6.65 -21.06 -14.97
CA GLN A 3 -6.95 -21.01 -13.53
C GLN A 3 -7.42 -22.36 -12.98
N GLU A 4 -8.31 -23.06 -13.71
CA GLU A 4 -8.84 -24.38 -13.30
C GLU A 4 -7.74 -25.43 -13.16
N ARG A 5 -6.82 -25.52 -14.13
CA ARG A 5 -5.69 -26.46 -14.09
C ARG A 5 -4.72 -26.16 -12.94
N PHE A 6 -4.57 -24.88 -12.60
CA PHE A 6 -3.77 -24.48 -11.45
C PHE A 6 -4.45 -24.89 -10.14
N ALA A 7 -5.75 -24.63 -9.99
CA ALA A 7 -6.52 -25.05 -8.83
C ALA A 7 -6.48 -26.59 -8.64
N GLU A 8 -6.58 -27.36 -9.72
CA GLU A 8 -6.41 -28.82 -9.68
C GLU A 8 -5.03 -29.25 -9.16
N ALA A 9 -3.96 -28.54 -9.56
CA ALA A 9 -2.61 -28.82 -9.09
C ALA A 9 -2.46 -28.53 -7.58
N VAL A 10 -3.05 -27.43 -7.10
CA VAL A 10 -3.07 -27.09 -5.66
C VAL A 10 -3.88 -28.13 -4.88
N LEU A 11 -5.06 -28.53 -5.35
CA LEU A 11 -5.87 -29.60 -4.75
C LEU A 11 -5.13 -30.94 -4.73
N GLY A 12 -4.38 -31.27 -5.78
CA GLY A 12 -3.54 -32.46 -5.83
C GLY A 12 -2.45 -32.44 -4.77
N SER A 13 -1.78 -31.30 -4.61
CA SER A 13 -0.76 -31.09 -3.57
C SER A 13 -1.37 -31.17 -2.16
N LEU A 14 -2.55 -30.60 -1.94
CA LEU A 14 -3.29 -30.68 -0.68
C LEU A 14 -3.61 -32.11 -0.26
N ARG A 15 -4.11 -32.92 -1.20
CA ARG A 15 -4.38 -34.34 -0.97
C ARG A 15 -3.10 -35.11 -0.62
N ALA A 16 -1.98 -34.77 -1.24
CA ALA A 16 -0.68 -35.36 -0.90
C ALA A 16 -0.21 -34.99 0.52
N HIS A 17 -0.65 -33.84 1.05
CA HIS A 17 -0.42 -33.39 2.43
C HIS A 17 -1.53 -33.82 3.40
N GLY A 18 -2.43 -34.72 2.99
CA GLY A 18 -3.45 -35.31 3.85
C GLY A 18 -4.73 -34.49 4.03
N VAL A 19 -4.88 -33.37 3.31
CA VAL A 19 -6.11 -32.57 3.30
C VAL A 19 -7.07 -33.15 2.26
N THR A 20 -8.15 -33.79 2.73
CA THR A 20 -9.11 -34.50 1.86
C THR A 20 -10.44 -33.78 1.70
N ASP A 21 -10.70 -32.75 2.50
CA ASP A 21 -11.94 -31.97 2.54
C ASP A 21 -11.86 -30.66 1.73
N ALA A 22 -10.77 -30.46 0.97
CA ALA A 22 -10.59 -29.26 0.16
C ALA A 22 -11.52 -29.21 -1.07
N GLU A 23 -12.19 -28.09 -1.26
CA GLU A 23 -13.11 -27.81 -2.37
C GLU A 23 -12.69 -26.53 -3.11
N TYR A 24 -12.71 -26.56 -4.44
CA TYR A 24 -12.43 -25.39 -5.27
C TYR A 24 -13.71 -24.58 -5.53
N LEU A 25 -13.67 -23.28 -5.24
CA LEU A 25 -14.74 -22.32 -5.47
C LEU A 25 -14.39 -21.48 -6.71
N ALA A 26 -15.00 -21.81 -7.84
CA ALA A 26 -14.63 -21.24 -9.13
C ALA A 26 -14.96 -19.73 -9.25
N GLU A 27 -16.06 -19.28 -8.65
CA GLU A 27 -16.50 -17.88 -8.72
C GLU A 27 -15.49 -16.92 -8.06
N GLU A 28 -14.84 -17.37 -6.99
CA GLU A 28 -13.89 -16.57 -6.20
C GLU A 28 -12.42 -16.91 -6.51
N PHE A 29 -12.18 -17.89 -7.37
CA PHE A 29 -10.85 -18.47 -7.61
C PHE A 29 -10.12 -18.80 -6.28
N SER A 30 -10.80 -19.56 -5.41
CA SER A 30 -10.35 -19.88 -4.06
C SER A 30 -10.53 -21.37 -3.71
N ILE A 31 -9.85 -21.84 -2.66
CA ILE A 31 -10.02 -23.18 -2.10
C ILE A 31 -10.55 -23.07 -0.68
N ARG A 32 -11.63 -23.78 -0.39
CA ARG A 32 -12.14 -23.97 0.96
C ARG A 32 -11.61 -25.26 1.56
N HIS A 33 -11.11 -25.24 2.79
CA HIS A 33 -10.70 -26.46 3.52
C HIS A 33 -10.86 -26.31 5.03
N SER A 34 -10.81 -27.41 5.78
CA SER A 34 -10.69 -27.44 7.25
C SER A 34 -11.73 -26.58 7.99
N GLY A 35 -13.02 -26.77 7.69
CA GLY A 35 -14.12 -26.12 8.41
C GLY A 35 -14.34 -24.65 8.05
N ASP A 36 -14.35 -24.35 6.74
CA ASP A 36 -14.61 -23.04 6.11
C ASP A 36 -13.41 -22.08 5.99
N ARG A 37 -12.15 -22.54 6.13
CA ARG A 37 -10.99 -21.70 5.76
C ARG A 37 -10.94 -21.52 4.24
N ILE A 38 -11.05 -20.28 3.77
CA ILE A 38 -10.96 -19.91 2.35
C ILE A 38 -9.54 -19.41 2.06
N VAL A 39 -8.96 -19.91 0.98
CA VAL A 39 -7.64 -19.52 0.49
C VAL A 39 -7.73 -19.07 -0.96
N TYR A 40 -7.53 -17.77 -1.17
CA TYR A 40 -7.55 -17.17 -2.51
C TYR A 40 -6.29 -17.53 -3.30
N LEU A 41 -6.47 -18.03 -4.52
CA LEU A 41 -5.38 -18.51 -5.36
C LEU A 41 -4.78 -17.43 -6.26
N GLY A 42 -5.39 -16.24 -6.34
CA GLY A 42 -5.02 -15.18 -7.26
C GLY A 42 -3.55 -14.77 -7.20
N ASN A 43 -2.99 -14.62 -5.99
CA ASN A 43 -1.60 -14.20 -5.81
C ASN A 43 -0.62 -15.31 -6.21
N ILE A 44 -0.77 -16.51 -5.66
CA ILE A 44 0.11 -17.64 -6.00
C ILE A 44 0.01 -18.04 -7.48
N PHE A 45 -1.16 -17.87 -8.10
CA PHE A 45 -1.34 -18.08 -9.54
C PHE A 45 -0.52 -17.09 -10.37
N ARG A 46 -0.56 -15.79 -10.02
CA ARG A 46 0.27 -14.75 -10.65
C ARG A 46 1.75 -14.96 -10.38
N GLU A 47 2.13 -15.31 -9.15
CA GLU A 47 3.52 -15.66 -8.79
C GLU A 47 4.04 -16.88 -9.55
N CYS A 48 3.15 -17.82 -9.93
CA CYS A 48 3.49 -18.97 -10.76
C CYS A 48 3.45 -18.69 -12.26
N ALA A 49 2.99 -17.50 -12.67
CA ALA A 49 2.95 -17.11 -14.08
C ALA A 49 4.39 -16.91 -14.60
N GLY A 50 4.69 -17.48 -15.76
CA GLY A 50 6.02 -17.41 -16.36
C GLY A 50 7.02 -18.47 -15.89
N TYR A 51 6.74 -19.21 -14.81
CA TYR A 51 7.63 -20.29 -14.36
C TYR A 51 7.43 -21.61 -15.11
N GLU A 52 8.53 -22.36 -15.23
CA GLU A 52 8.54 -23.70 -15.80
C GLU A 52 7.77 -24.68 -14.91
N ALA A 53 7.37 -25.82 -15.50
CA ALA A 53 6.47 -26.76 -14.81
C ALA A 53 7.02 -27.31 -13.49
N ALA A 54 8.33 -27.52 -13.39
CA ALA A 54 8.98 -28.02 -12.18
C ALA A 54 9.02 -26.96 -11.06
N GLU A 55 9.46 -25.74 -11.38
CA GLU A 55 9.52 -24.62 -10.43
C GLU A 55 8.14 -24.23 -9.93
N ARG A 56 7.13 -24.25 -10.81
CA ARG A 56 5.74 -24.05 -10.42
C ARG A 56 5.25 -25.14 -9.46
N ALA A 57 5.59 -26.40 -9.70
CA ALA A 57 5.19 -27.48 -8.81
C ALA A 57 5.85 -27.34 -7.42
N GLU A 58 7.11 -26.92 -7.36
CA GLU A 58 7.82 -26.63 -6.12
C GLU A 58 7.17 -25.47 -5.34
N ARG A 59 6.82 -24.37 -6.02
CA ARG A 59 6.08 -23.26 -5.40
C ARG A 59 4.71 -23.66 -4.88
N ILE A 60 3.96 -24.43 -5.65
CA ILE A 60 2.66 -24.96 -5.19
C ILE A 60 2.84 -25.87 -3.97
N ALA A 61 3.88 -26.71 -3.96
CA ALA A 61 4.18 -27.55 -2.81
C ALA A 61 4.53 -26.72 -1.57
N HIS A 62 5.37 -25.69 -1.72
CA HIS A 62 5.72 -24.77 -0.64
C HIS A 62 4.50 -24.01 -0.11
N PHE A 63 3.66 -23.47 -1.01
CA PHE A 63 2.41 -22.82 -0.67
C PHE A 63 1.47 -23.73 0.12
N VAL A 64 1.30 -24.99 -0.31
CA VAL A 64 0.47 -25.97 0.41
C VAL A 64 1.08 -26.35 1.75
N ALA A 65 2.40 -26.51 1.83
CA ALA A 65 3.09 -26.80 3.09
C ALA A 65 2.93 -25.67 4.11
N ALA A 66 2.98 -24.41 3.66
CA ALA A 66 2.70 -23.23 4.47
C ALA A 66 1.23 -23.21 4.93
N MET A 67 0.28 -23.45 4.01
CA MET A 67 -1.16 -23.44 4.28
C MET A 67 -1.62 -24.56 5.24
N THR A 68 -0.93 -25.70 5.21
CA THR A 68 -1.20 -26.85 6.08
C THR A 68 -0.31 -26.90 7.32
N SER A 69 0.50 -25.86 7.52
CA SER A 69 1.36 -25.73 8.68
C SER A 69 0.53 -25.59 9.96
N SER A 70 1.02 -26.21 11.02
CA SER A 70 0.56 -26.00 12.40
C SER A 70 1.53 -25.10 13.18
N ASP A 71 2.35 -24.33 12.47
CA ASP A 71 3.28 -23.38 13.10
C ASP A 71 2.43 -22.23 13.68
N GLU A 72 2.36 -22.18 15.00
CA GLU A 72 1.66 -21.14 15.75
C GLU A 72 2.69 -20.17 16.34
N ALA A 73 2.32 -18.89 16.37
CA ALA A 73 3.12 -17.88 17.06
C ALA A 73 3.18 -18.22 18.56
N PRO A 74 4.35 -18.12 19.21
CA PRO A 74 4.43 -18.28 20.65
C PRO A 74 3.52 -17.28 21.38
N GLU A 75 2.85 -17.74 22.43
CA GLU A 75 1.95 -16.90 23.24
C GLU A 75 2.72 -15.94 24.17
N ASP A 76 4.00 -16.21 24.45
CA ASP A 76 4.80 -15.42 25.37
C ASP A 76 5.67 -14.37 24.66
N TRP A 77 5.65 -13.14 25.17
CA TRP A 77 6.43 -12.02 24.64
C TRP A 77 7.92 -12.35 24.49
N ALA A 78 8.54 -13.00 25.47
CA ALA A 78 9.98 -13.27 25.42
C ALA A 78 10.35 -14.27 24.32
N GLN A 79 9.42 -15.15 23.95
CA GLN A 79 9.60 -16.13 22.88
C GLN A 79 9.32 -15.54 21.49
N VAL A 80 8.29 -14.70 21.36
CA VAL A 80 7.94 -14.10 20.06
C VAL A 80 8.86 -12.94 19.68
N ARG A 81 9.35 -12.16 20.65
CA ARG A 81 10.19 -10.98 20.43
C ARG A 81 11.33 -11.19 19.42
N PRO A 82 12.18 -12.24 19.49
CA PRO A 82 13.26 -12.46 18.52
C PRO A 82 12.79 -12.87 17.12
N LEU A 83 11.52 -13.29 16.98
CA LEU A 83 10.92 -13.71 15.72
C LEU A 83 10.24 -12.55 14.98
N LEU A 84 10.12 -11.38 15.60
CA LEU A 84 9.45 -10.24 14.99
C LEU A 84 10.27 -9.69 13.82
N ARG A 85 9.60 -9.38 12.71
CA ARG A 85 10.17 -8.69 11.55
C ARG A 85 9.26 -7.55 11.14
N ALA A 86 9.85 -6.37 10.94
CA ALA A 86 9.14 -5.23 10.37
C ALA A 86 9.02 -5.44 8.86
N VAL A 87 7.82 -5.21 8.32
CA VAL A 87 7.55 -5.34 6.88
C VAL A 87 6.79 -4.14 6.34
N LEU A 88 7.04 -3.77 5.09
CA LEU A 88 6.26 -2.73 4.40
C LEU A 88 5.08 -3.33 3.65
N ARG A 89 3.92 -2.65 3.72
CA ARG A 89 2.70 -3.01 2.98
C ARG A 89 2.02 -1.77 2.42
N PRO A 90 1.24 -1.89 1.33
CA PRO A 90 0.32 -0.84 0.93
C PRO A 90 -0.58 -0.45 2.10
N VAL A 91 -0.95 0.82 2.18
CA VAL A 91 -1.82 1.37 3.22
C VAL A 91 -3.20 0.69 3.23
N THR A 92 -3.66 0.17 2.09
CA THR A 92 -4.93 -0.55 1.98
C THR A 92 -4.84 -2.05 2.27
N TYR A 93 -3.68 -2.55 2.67
CA TYR A 93 -3.50 -3.96 3.03
C TYR A 93 -4.32 -4.32 4.28
N GLY A 94 -5.22 -5.30 4.15
CA GLY A 94 -6.12 -5.73 5.23
C GLY A 94 -7.28 -4.78 5.51
N LEU A 95 -7.54 -3.81 4.63
CA LEU A 95 -8.65 -2.86 4.80
C LEU A 95 -10.04 -3.52 4.64
N ASP A 96 -10.10 -4.68 4.01
CA ASP A 96 -11.30 -5.52 3.90
C ASP A 96 -11.65 -6.25 5.21
N ASP A 97 -10.72 -6.29 6.18
CA ASP A 97 -10.98 -6.79 7.53
C ASP A 97 -11.39 -5.63 8.45
N PHE A 98 -12.69 -5.47 8.64
CA PHE A 98 -13.26 -4.42 9.49
C PHE A 98 -13.16 -4.73 11.00
N ASP A 99 -12.70 -5.92 11.40
CA ASP A 99 -12.38 -6.19 12.80
C ASP A 99 -11.01 -5.61 13.16
N ARG A 100 -11.02 -4.45 13.81
CA ARG A 100 -9.80 -3.73 14.24
C ARG A 100 -8.88 -4.56 15.14
N MET A 101 -9.40 -5.54 15.87
CA MET A 101 -8.58 -6.36 16.77
C MET A 101 -7.84 -7.46 16.02
N SER A 102 -8.44 -7.94 14.92
CA SER A 102 -7.87 -8.92 13.99
C SER A 102 -7.02 -8.28 12.89
N ALA A 103 -7.20 -6.99 12.63
CA ALA A 103 -6.41 -6.24 11.66
C ALA A 103 -4.91 -6.24 12.02
N PRO A 104 -4.01 -6.30 11.02
CA PRO A 104 -2.58 -6.18 11.25
C PRO A 104 -2.21 -4.90 11.99
N LEU A 105 -1.38 -5.03 13.01
CA LEU A 105 -0.73 -3.91 13.67
C LEU A 105 0.05 -3.12 12.63
N SER A 106 -0.33 -1.86 12.44
CA SER A 106 0.20 -1.02 11.37
C SER A 106 0.42 0.41 11.84
N ARG A 107 1.39 1.08 11.22
CA ARG A 107 1.58 2.53 11.33
C ARG A 107 2.13 3.09 10.01
N PRO A 108 1.89 4.39 9.70
CA PRO A 108 2.46 5.01 8.51
C PRO A 108 3.99 4.94 8.51
N ALA A 109 4.57 4.50 7.40
CA ALA A 109 6.01 4.56 7.14
C ALA A 109 6.33 5.63 6.09
N PHE A 110 5.59 5.62 4.99
CA PHE A 110 5.66 6.58 3.90
C PHE A 110 4.24 6.88 3.38
N PRO A 111 4.04 7.90 2.52
CA PRO A 111 2.74 8.11 1.88
C PRO A 111 2.26 6.84 1.19
N PHE A 112 1.07 6.39 1.59
CA PHE A 112 0.43 5.16 1.11
C PHE A 112 1.15 3.83 1.42
N VAL A 113 2.15 3.83 2.29
CA VAL A 113 2.87 2.62 2.71
C VAL A 113 2.93 2.56 4.24
N ASN A 114 2.44 1.46 4.79
CA ASN A 114 2.49 1.18 6.22
C ASN A 114 3.65 0.26 6.57
N GLU A 115 4.24 0.48 7.74
CA GLU A 115 5.01 -0.53 8.45
C GLU A 115 4.03 -1.42 9.22
N THR A 116 4.17 -2.73 9.05
CA THR A 116 3.50 -3.76 9.85
C THR A 116 4.53 -4.71 10.45
N VAL A 117 4.09 -5.59 11.36
CA VAL A 117 4.97 -6.56 12.01
C VAL A 117 4.46 -7.97 11.75
N VAL A 118 5.38 -8.88 11.45
CA VAL A 118 5.11 -10.31 11.36
C VAL A 118 5.93 -11.08 12.39
N VAL A 119 5.40 -12.22 12.83
CA VAL A 119 6.13 -13.30 13.46
C VAL A 119 6.68 -14.20 12.36
N ASP A 120 7.99 -14.29 12.28
CA ASP A 120 8.74 -15.12 11.32
C ASP A 120 8.78 -16.57 11.81
N LEU A 121 7.93 -17.42 11.24
CA LEU A 121 7.82 -18.83 11.58
C LEU A 121 8.54 -19.69 10.52
N PRO A 122 8.92 -20.94 10.81
CA PRO A 122 9.74 -21.75 9.90
C PRO A 122 9.16 -21.96 8.49
N ARG A 123 7.84 -21.91 8.32
CA ARG A 123 7.16 -22.10 7.02
C ARG A 123 6.15 -21.02 6.67
N THR A 124 5.85 -20.13 7.62
CA THR A 124 4.77 -19.16 7.49
C THR A 124 5.20 -17.85 8.14
N ARG A 125 4.47 -16.79 7.84
CA ARG A 125 4.56 -15.53 8.57
C ARG A 125 3.19 -15.22 9.10
N ALA A 126 3.08 -14.92 10.39
CA ALA A 126 1.83 -14.50 11.00
C ALA A 126 1.89 -13.00 11.25
N TYR A 127 0.92 -12.23 10.75
CA TYR A 127 0.86 -10.81 11.10
C TYR A 127 0.54 -10.65 12.58
N VAL A 128 1.24 -9.74 13.23
CA VAL A 128 0.92 -9.32 14.59
C VAL A 128 -0.34 -8.47 14.53
N THR A 129 -1.34 -8.80 15.35
CA THR A 129 -2.58 -8.02 15.49
C THR A 129 -2.61 -7.28 16.82
N LEU A 130 -3.55 -6.34 16.99
CA LEU A 130 -3.72 -5.64 18.27
C LEU A 130 -4.11 -6.58 19.42
N ASP A 131 -4.87 -7.64 19.14
CA ASP A 131 -5.18 -8.66 20.15
C ASP A 131 -3.91 -9.38 20.65
N MET A 132 -3.00 -9.76 19.74
CA MET A 132 -1.73 -10.39 20.13
C MET A 132 -0.90 -9.46 21.02
N VAL A 133 -0.82 -8.17 20.67
CA VAL A 133 -0.11 -7.16 21.47
C VAL A 133 -0.71 -7.05 22.89
N ARG A 134 -2.03 -7.01 22.99
CA ARG A 134 -2.74 -6.98 24.28
C ARG A 134 -2.46 -8.23 25.10
N ASP A 135 -2.50 -9.40 24.48
CA ASP A 135 -2.32 -10.68 25.15
C ASP A 135 -0.87 -10.87 25.63
N TRP A 136 0.11 -10.34 24.90
CA TRP A 136 1.51 -10.24 25.34
C TRP A 136 1.73 -9.23 26.47
N GLY A 137 0.77 -8.34 26.72
CA GLY A 137 0.84 -7.32 27.77
C GLY A 137 1.93 -6.26 27.52
N VAL A 138 2.17 -5.91 26.25
CA VAL A 138 3.16 -4.90 25.83
C VAL A 138 2.52 -3.77 25.04
N GLU A 139 3.21 -2.64 24.92
CA GLU A 139 2.77 -1.52 24.08
C GLU A 139 3.13 -1.77 22.61
N PRO A 140 2.30 -1.30 21.65
CA PRO A 140 2.58 -1.42 20.21
C PRO A 140 3.97 -0.92 19.81
N GLU A 141 4.45 0.18 20.39
CA GLU A 141 5.77 0.75 20.11
C GLU A 141 6.91 -0.22 20.44
N ALA A 142 6.75 -1.04 21.50
CA ALA A 142 7.76 -2.03 21.88
C ALA A 142 7.84 -3.17 20.84
N VAL A 143 6.72 -3.52 20.22
CA VAL A 143 6.63 -4.50 19.13
C VAL A 143 7.36 -4.00 17.90
N PHE A 144 7.06 -2.78 17.44
CA PHE A 144 7.76 -2.17 16.31
C PHE A 144 9.25 -1.99 16.57
N ALA A 145 9.63 -1.55 17.78
CA ALA A 145 11.04 -1.40 18.14
C ALA A 145 11.79 -2.73 18.05
N ALA A 146 11.24 -3.80 18.66
CA ALA A 146 11.86 -5.13 18.58
C ALA A 146 11.93 -5.65 17.13
N ALA A 147 10.89 -5.42 16.33
CA ALA A 147 10.85 -5.84 14.94
C ALA A 147 11.94 -5.15 14.09
N ARG A 148 12.16 -3.84 14.31
CA ARG A 148 13.23 -3.08 13.67
C ARG A 148 14.62 -3.46 14.17
N ASP A 149 14.78 -3.72 15.47
CA ASP A 149 16.03 -4.20 16.05
C ASP A 149 16.45 -5.53 15.40
N ASN A 150 15.54 -6.49 15.29
CA ASN A 150 15.79 -7.76 14.63
C ASN A 150 16.10 -7.59 13.13
N LEU A 151 15.41 -6.67 12.44
CA LEU A 151 15.68 -6.38 11.04
C LEU A 151 17.08 -5.76 10.85
N ALA A 152 17.52 -4.91 11.79
CA ALA A 152 18.85 -4.30 11.77
C ALA A 152 19.99 -5.33 11.91
N GLU A 153 19.75 -6.46 12.58
CA GLU A 153 20.72 -7.55 12.67
C GLU A 153 20.93 -8.29 11.32
N LEU A 154 19.91 -8.26 10.46
CA LEU A 154 19.96 -8.86 9.11
C LEU A 154 20.55 -7.90 8.07
N ALA A 155 20.24 -6.60 8.23
CA ALA A 155 20.62 -5.59 7.27
C ALA A 155 22.12 -5.37 7.24
N ARG A 156 22.65 -5.24 6.03
CA ARG A 156 24.05 -4.87 5.81
C ARG A 156 24.10 -3.41 5.41
N PRO A 157 24.90 -2.57 6.09
CA PRO A 157 25.16 -1.22 5.63
C PRO A 157 25.85 -1.30 4.25
N GLY A 158 25.52 -0.37 3.37
CA GLY A 158 26.25 -0.14 2.14
C GLY A 158 27.43 0.80 2.37
N SER A 159 27.99 1.23 1.25
CA SER A 159 29.00 2.27 1.18
C SER A 159 28.80 3.14 -0.06
N PRO A 160 29.33 4.37 -0.08
CA PRO A 160 29.18 5.26 -1.24
C PRO A 160 29.84 4.71 -2.50
N GLU A 161 30.88 3.91 -2.34
CA GLU A 161 31.63 3.26 -3.43
C GLU A 161 30.84 2.12 -4.09
N GLU A 162 29.84 1.58 -3.38
CA GLU A 162 28.95 0.52 -3.85
C GLU A 162 27.69 1.08 -4.52
N LEU A 163 27.45 2.40 -4.46
CA LEU A 163 26.27 3.00 -5.07
C LEU A 163 26.33 2.89 -6.60
N GLY A 164 25.43 2.05 -7.13
CA GLY A 164 25.16 1.84 -8.55
C GLY A 164 23.73 1.35 -8.69
N LEU A 165 23.38 0.65 -9.78
CA LEU A 165 22.09 -0.05 -9.85
C LEU A 165 22.19 -1.37 -9.09
N LEU A 166 21.78 -1.36 -7.82
CA LEU A 166 21.72 -2.52 -6.96
C LEU A 166 20.31 -3.10 -6.95
N ARG A 167 20.20 -4.42 -7.12
CA ARG A 167 18.94 -5.15 -7.02
C ARG A 167 19.07 -6.26 -5.99
N PHE A 168 18.24 -6.19 -4.97
CA PHE A 168 18.05 -7.23 -3.98
C PHE A 168 16.74 -7.95 -4.29
N VAL A 169 16.79 -9.28 -4.30
CA VAL A 169 15.62 -10.14 -4.48
C VAL A 169 15.57 -11.06 -3.27
N ASP A 170 14.51 -10.92 -2.49
CA ASP A 170 14.25 -11.70 -1.30
C ASP A 170 13.60 -13.04 -1.67
N ASP A 171 14.17 -14.13 -1.17
CA ASP A 171 13.61 -15.48 -1.28
C ASP A 171 12.72 -15.86 -0.09
N GLY A 172 12.62 -15.00 0.93
CA GLY A 172 11.73 -15.20 2.06
C GLY A 172 12.33 -14.86 3.44
N ASP A 173 13.63 -14.65 3.53
CA ASP A 173 14.30 -14.58 4.84
C ASP A 173 15.05 -13.26 5.07
N ALA A 174 15.28 -12.46 4.02
CA ALA A 174 16.16 -11.31 4.09
C ALA A 174 15.43 -9.98 4.39
N TYR A 175 14.14 -9.91 4.07
CA TYR A 175 13.27 -8.76 4.28
C TYR A 175 13.81 -7.46 3.63
N PHE A 176 14.48 -7.59 2.48
CA PHE A 176 15.19 -6.49 1.81
C PHE A 176 14.29 -5.27 1.57
N GLY A 177 13.05 -5.48 1.13
CA GLY A 177 12.08 -4.40 0.88
C GLY A 177 11.79 -3.53 2.11
N SER A 178 12.14 -3.98 3.32
CA SER A 178 11.88 -3.28 4.57
C SER A 178 13.12 -2.56 5.13
N TRP A 179 14.29 -2.75 4.54
CA TRP A 179 15.53 -2.08 4.95
C TRP A 179 15.46 -0.54 4.92
N PRO A 180 14.68 0.12 4.04
CA PRO A 180 14.46 1.58 4.12
C PRO A 180 13.87 2.08 5.46
N LEU A 181 13.28 1.20 6.29
CA LEU A 181 12.80 1.56 7.63
C LEU A 181 13.94 1.79 8.64
N LEU A 182 15.14 1.27 8.37
CA LEU A 182 16.25 1.27 9.30
C LEU A 182 16.97 2.63 9.29
N PRO A 183 17.05 3.33 10.44
CA PRO A 183 17.74 4.61 10.52
C PRO A 183 19.18 4.50 10.04
N GLY A 184 19.57 5.39 9.13
CA GLY A 184 20.93 5.45 8.58
C GLY A 184 21.29 4.35 7.57
N TRP A 185 20.43 3.36 7.32
CA TRP A 185 20.74 2.32 6.33
C TRP A 185 20.88 2.90 4.92
N LEU A 186 19.88 3.64 4.43
CA LEU A 186 19.98 4.28 3.11
C LEU A 186 21.10 5.34 3.09
N ALA A 187 21.30 6.05 4.20
CA ALA A 187 22.37 7.03 4.37
C ALA A 187 23.79 6.43 4.29
N SER A 188 23.96 5.11 4.50
CA SER A 188 25.26 4.45 4.34
C SER A 188 25.78 4.49 2.90
N TYR A 189 24.90 4.64 1.91
CA TYR A 189 25.27 4.84 0.50
C TYR A 189 25.55 6.31 0.14
N ALA A 190 25.32 7.25 1.06
CA ALA A 190 25.48 8.68 0.79
C ALA A 190 26.94 9.15 1.00
N GLY A 191 27.35 10.19 0.26
CA GLY A 191 28.71 10.75 0.32
C GLY A 191 29.51 10.61 -0.98
N GLY A 192 28.92 9.97 -2.00
CA GLY A 192 29.40 9.99 -3.38
C GLY A 192 28.87 11.22 -4.16
N GLU A 193 28.98 11.15 -5.49
CA GLU A 193 28.50 12.20 -6.40
C GLU A 193 26.98 12.33 -6.40
N HIS A 194 26.27 11.20 -6.28
CA HIS A 194 24.82 11.12 -6.31
C HIS A 194 24.26 10.67 -4.96
N ARG A 195 23.04 11.13 -4.64
CA ARG A 195 22.27 10.63 -3.50
C ARG A 195 21.70 9.25 -3.82
N PRO A 196 21.50 8.36 -2.84
CA PRO A 196 20.84 7.08 -3.08
C PRO A 196 19.32 7.25 -3.18
N VAL A 197 18.69 6.51 -4.10
CA VAL A 197 17.24 6.39 -4.25
C VAL A 197 16.86 4.92 -4.16
N ALA A 198 16.00 4.58 -3.20
CA ALA A 198 15.47 3.24 -2.98
C ALA A 198 14.09 3.08 -3.63
N PHE A 199 13.82 1.91 -4.21
CA PHE A 199 12.51 1.54 -4.75
C PHE A 199 12.06 0.19 -4.19
N ILE A 200 10.77 0.09 -3.90
CA ILE A 200 10.11 -1.09 -3.31
C ILE A 200 8.85 -1.44 -4.13
N PRO A 201 9.00 -1.87 -5.41
CA PRO A 201 7.86 -2.11 -6.29
C PRO A 201 6.91 -3.18 -5.75
N ASP A 202 7.45 -4.19 -5.05
CA ASP A 202 6.73 -5.34 -4.52
C ASP A 202 7.37 -5.86 -3.23
N ASP A 203 6.83 -6.96 -2.71
CA ASP A 203 7.21 -7.54 -1.43
C ASP A 203 8.54 -8.29 -1.39
N HIS A 204 9.21 -8.47 -2.53
CA HIS A 204 10.46 -9.23 -2.64
C HIS A 204 11.61 -8.45 -3.30
N THR A 205 11.34 -7.30 -3.90
CA THR A 205 12.35 -6.51 -4.60
C THR A 205 12.66 -5.21 -3.86
N LEU A 206 13.95 -4.98 -3.63
CA LEU A 206 14.49 -3.67 -3.28
C LEU A 206 15.50 -3.27 -4.35
N LEU A 207 15.34 -2.08 -4.92
CA LEU A 207 16.35 -1.46 -5.76
C LEU A 207 16.98 -0.28 -5.01
N VAL A 208 18.28 -0.09 -5.17
CA VAL A 208 18.98 1.12 -4.75
C VAL A 208 19.77 1.62 -5.95
N VAL A 209 19.57 2.88 -6.33
CA VAL A 209 20.20 3.50 -7.51
C VAL A 209 20.74 4.89 -7.17
N PRO A 210 21.74 5.42 -7.89
CA PRO A 210 22.11 6.82 -7.78
C PRO A 210 21.01 7.73 -8.33
N ASP A 211 20.85 8.90 -7.70
CA ASP A 211 20.11 10.07 -8.19
C ASP A 211 20.84 10.71 -9.39
N ASP A 212 20.96 9.91 -10.46
CA ASP A 212 21.56 10.28 -11.73
C ASP A 212 20.41 10.61 -12.73
N PRO A 213 20.34 11.85 -13.23
CA PRO A 213 19.27 12.28 -14.14
C PRO A 213 19.24 11.51 -15.47
N ASP A 214 20.35 10.90 -15.89
CA ASP A 214 20.41 10.09 -17.11
C ASP A 214 19.89 8.65 -16.88
N LEU A 215 19.91 8.17 -15.63
CA LEU A 215 19.49 6.82 -15.24
C LEU A 215 18.05 6.78 -14.71
N LEU A 216 17.70 7.71 -13.82
CA LEU A 216 16.45 7.68 -13.06
C LEU A 216 15.18 7.55 -13.91
N PRO A 217 15.01 8.24 -15.05
CA PRO A 217 13.80 8.10 -15.86
C PRO A 217 13.51 6.66 -16.28
N ALA A 218 14.55 5.92 -16.71
CA ALA A 218 14.41 4.52 -17.11
C ALA A 218 14.14 3.59 -15.92
N VAL A 219 14.72 3.90 -14.75
CA VAL A 219 14.46 3.13 -13.52
C VAL A 219 13.01 3.30 -13.06
N PHE A 220 12.47 4.52 -13.08
CA PHE A 220 11.07 4.77 -12.73
C PHE A 220 10.11 4.03 -13.67
N GLU A 221 10.36 4.04 -14.98
CA GLU A 221 9.55 3.28 -15.95
C GLU A 221 9.58 1.77 -15.66
N MET A 222 10.77 1.21 -15.40
CA MET A 222 10.93 -0.20 -15.04
C MET A 222 10.19 -0.54 -13.73
N VAL A 223 10.30 0.31 -12.71
CA VAL A 223 9.66 0.11 -11.40
C VAL A 223 8.14 0.20 -11.50
N GLU A 224 7.61 1.16 -12.24
CA GLU A 224 6.16 1.29 -12.47
C GLU A 224 5.60 0.07 -13.21
N GLN A 225 6.31 -0.45 -14.21
CA GLN A 225 5.91 -1.68 -14.89
C GLN A 225 5.91 -2.86 -13.92
N GLN A 226 6.98 -3.03 -13.13
CA GLN A 226 7.06 -4.11 -12.15
C GLN A 226 5.96 -4.01 -11.10
N TYR A 227 5.68 -2.81 -10.57
CA TYR A 227 4.59 -2.55 -9.64
C TYR A 227 3.23 -2.95 -10.23
N GLY A 228 2.94 -2.58 -11.49
CA GLY A 228 1.68 -2.92 -12.15
C GLY A 228 1.49 -4.42 -12.42
N GLU A 229 2.59 -5.16 -12.61
CA GLU A 229 2.57 -6.60 -12.87
C GLU A 229 2.66 -7.46 -11.59
N ALA A 230 3.08 -6.88 -10.47
CA ALA A 230 3.35 -7.59 -9.23
C ALA A 230 2.10 -8.27 -8.64
N ALA A 231 2.31 -9.47 -8.07
CA ALA A 231 1.27 -10.15 -7.30
C ALA A 231 0.94 -9.38 -6.02
N ARG A 232 1.97 -8.83 -5.37
CA ARG A 232 1.90 -8.10 -4.09
C ARG A 232 2.65 -6.78 -4.23
N PRO A 233 2.05 -5.80 -4.94
CA PRO A 233 2.68 -4.50 -5.12
C PRO A 233 2.82 -3.76 -3.79
N ILE A 234 3.84 -2.92 -3.64
CA ILE A 234 4.03 -2.03 -2.49
C ILE A 234 4.02 -0.57 -2.94
N SER A 235 4.99 -0.14 -3.73
CA SER A 235 5.06 1.26 -4.17
C SER A 235 5.89 1.45 -5.44
N PRO A 236 5.40 2.23 -6.42
CA PRO A 236 6.21 2.63 -7.57
C PRO A 236 7.10 3.86 -7.28
N GLN A 237 6.95 4.49 -6.11
CA GLN A 237 7.71 5.69 -5.76
C GLN A 237 9.18 5.37 -5.46
N GLY A 238 10.04 6.35 -5.75
CA GLY A 238 11.40 6.38 -5.23
C GLY A 238 11.44 7.04 -3.85
N TYR A 239 12.32 6.56 -2.98
CA TYR A 239 12.56 7.09 -1.64
C TYR A 239 14.03 7.48 -1.49
N THR A 240 14.31 8.69 -1.03
CA THR A 240 15.67 9.22 -0.87
C THR A 240 15.84 9.89 0.48
N LEU A 241 16.98 10.53 0.71
CA LEU A 241 17.32 11.19 1.97
C LEU A 241 16.97 12.68 1.91
N ASP A 242 16.34 13.19 2.96
CA ASP A 242 16.22 14.63 3.20
C ASP A 242 17.53 15.23 3.76
N GLU A 243 17.51 16.51 4.10
CA GLU A 243 18.65 17.22 4.67
C GLU A 243 19.10 16.70 6.06
N TYR A 244 18.23 15.96 6.76
CA TYR A 244 18.49 15.35 8.07
C TYR A 244 18.91 13.88 7.95
N GLY A 245 18.99 13.32 6.74
CA GLY A 245 19.30 11.92 6.50
C GLY A 245 18.13 10.97 6.77
N MET A 246 16.90 11.50 6.82
CA MET A 246 15.68 10.71 6.95
C MET A 246 15.19 10.27 5.57
N VAL A 247 14.64 9.05 5.50
CA VAL A 247 14.07 8.52 4.25
C VAL A 247 12.72 9.18 3.99
N VAL A 248 12.59 9.85 2.85
CA VAL A 248 11.37 10.53 2.39
C VAL A 248 11.12 10.22 0.90
N PRO A 249 9.89 10.40 0.39
CA PRO A 249 9.61 10.30 -1.04
C PRO A 249 10.52 11.20 -1.88
N TYR A 250 10.95 10.70 -3.04
CA TYR A 250 11.89 11.40 -3.92
C TYR A 250 11.32 12.71 -4.47
N ASP A 251 10.01 12.81 -4.68
CA ASP A 251 9.34 14.05 -5.07
C ASP A 251 9.32 15.12 -3.97
N GLN A 252 9.61 14.76 -2.71
CA GLN A 252 9.66 15.67 -1.56
C GLN A 252 11.08 16.11 -1.19
N ALA A 253 12.11 15.32 -1.50
CA ALA A 253 13.53 15.67 -1.27
C ALA A 253 14.31 16.00 -2.55
N GLY A 254 13.68 15.86 -3.72
CA GLY A 254 14.27 16.15 -5.02
C GLY A 254 14.41 17.66 -5.31
N PRO A 255 14.91 18.02 -6.50
CA PRO A 255 14.84 19.40 -6.97
C PRO A 255 13.39 19.88 -7.03
N GLU A 256 13.14 21.14 -6.66
CA GLU A 256 11.84 21.79 -6.87
C GLU A 256 11.81 22.51 -8.23
N PRO A 257 10.82 22.25 -9.10
CA PRO A 257 9.74 21.26 -8.96
C PRO A 257 10.22 19.82 -9.23
N ALA A 258 9.54 18.85 -8.60
CA ALA A 258 9.86 17.44 -8.77
C ALA A 258 9.78 16.99 -10.25
N PRO A 259 10.68 16.12 -10.72
CA PRO A 259 10.63 15.60 -12.08
C PRO A 259 9.30 14.89 -12.40
N GLU A 260 8.90 14.93 -13.67
CA GLU A 260 7.62 14.37 -14.14
C GLU A 260 7.44 12.89 -13.77
N TYR A 261 8.49 12.07 -13.94
CA TYR A 261 8.47 10.64 -13.61
C TYR A 261 8.20 10.38 -12.12
N ALA A 262 8.71 11.22 -11.23
CA ALA A 262 8.51 11.07 -9.79
C ALA A 262 7.07 11.43 -9.41
N ARG A 263 6.55 12.52 -9.98
CA ARG A 263 5.15 12.92 -9.81
C ARG A 263 4.19 11.88 -10.38
N ARG A 264 4.53 11.26 -11.52
CA ARG A 264 3.74 10.18 -12.12
C ARG A 264 3.60 9.00 -11.17
N ALA A 265 4.71 8.50 -10.63
CA ALA A 265 4.71 7.40 -9.68
C ALA A 265 3.90 7.72 -8.41
N ARG A 266 4.08 8.91 -7.85
CA ARG A 266 3.29 9.39 -6.70
C ARG A 266 1.79 9.46 -7.00
N SER A 267 1.41 10.07 -8.12
CA SER A 267 0.02 10.17 -8.56
C SER A 267 -0.60 8.79 -8.82
N GLY A 268 0.14 7.89 -9.47
CA GLY A 268 -0.30 6.52 -9.76
C GLY A 268 -0.53 5.68 -8.50
N LEU A 269 0.33 5.83 -7.49
CA LEU A 269 0.14 5.18 -6.18
C LEU A 269 -1.11 5.71 -5.49
N ALA A 270 -1.28 7.03 -5.43
CA ALA A 270 -2.46 7.64 -4.82
C ALA A 270 -3.77 7.18 -5.48
N VAL A 271 -3.84 7.18 -6.82
CA VAL A 271 -5.01 6.70 -7.57
C VAL A 271 -5.30 5.23 -7.28
N THR A 272 -4.26 4.38 -7.21
CA THR A 272 -4.42 2.96 -6.93
C THR A 272 -5.01 2.73 -5.53
N GLU A 273 -4.40 3.33 -4.51
CA GLU A 273 -4.76 3.09 -3.12
C GLU A 273 -6.11 3.70 -2.76
N TYR A 274 -6.40 4.92 -3.24
CA TYR A 274 -7.75 5.48 -3.10
C TYR A 274 -8.79 4.69 -3.89
N GLY A 275 -8.45 4.14 -5.06
CA GLY A 275 -9.33 3.27 -5.82
C GLY A 275 -9.70 1.99 -5.06
N ILE A 276 -8.73 1.37 -4.38
CA ILE A 276 -8.97 0.21 -3.51
C ILE A 276 -9.88 0.57 -2.36
N GLN A 277 -9.56 1.65 -1.64
CA GLN A 277 -10.37 2.12 -0.53
C GLN A 277 -11.79 2.51 -0.98
N THR A 278 -11.95 3.21 -2.10
CA THR A 278 -13.26 3.61 -2.63
C THR A 278 -14.15 2.39 -2.83
N ARG A 279 -13.64 1.34 -3.49
CA ARG A 279 -14.40 0.11 -3.72
C ARG A 279 -14.83 -0.55 -2.40
N ILE A 280 -13.93 -0.66 -1.43
CA ILE A 280 -14.22 -1.29 -0.12
C ILE A 280 -15.29 -0.49 0.64
N LEU A 281 -15.13 0.83 0.73
CA LEU A 281 -16.06 1.69 1.46
C LEU A 281 -17.44 1.75 0.78
N THR A 282 -17.49 1.79 -0.56
CA THR A 282 -18.76 1.73 -1.30
C THR A 282 -19.49 0.42 -1.03
N ALA A 283 -18.80 -0.72 -1.13
CA ALA A 283 -19.41 -2.02 -0.84
C ALA A 283 -19.94 -2.09 0.59
N LYS A 284 -19.15 -1.64 1.57
CA LYS A 284 -19.55 -1.59 2.98
C LYS A 284 -20.80 -0.72 3.21
N PHE A 285 -20.88 0.45 2.57
CA PHE A 285 -22.08 1.28 2.66
C PHE A 285 -23.30 0.65 1.97
N GLU A 286 -23.11 -0.05 0.86
CA GLU A 286 -24.21 -0.74 0.16
C GLU A 286 -24.75 -1.94 0.98
N GLU A 287 -23.87 -2.64 1.69
CA GLU A 287 -24.22 -3.85 2.45
C GLU A 287 -24.75 -3.52 3.86
N ASP A 288 -24.04 -2.67 4.60
CA ASP A 288 -24.27 -2.49 6.04
C ASP A 288 -24.82 -1.10 6.42
N LEU A 289 -24.74 -0.13 5.51
CA LEU A 289 -25.13 1.28 5.74
C LEU A 289 -24.35 1.99 6.86
N ASP A 290 -23.18 1.48 7.24
CA ASP A 290 -22.26 2.10 8.19
C ASP A 290 -20.79 1.69 7.91
N LEU A 291 -19.84 2.36 8.57
CA LEU A 291 -18.43 1.94 8.62
C LEU A 291 -18.02 1.48 10.03
N GLU A 292 -18.93 1.03 10.88
CA GLU A 292 -18.54 0.54 12.20
C GLU A 292 -17.76 -0.80 12.08
N PRO A 293 -16.76 -1.05 12.94
CA PRO A 293 -16.19 -0.19 13.98
C PRO A 293 -15.05 0.72 13.47
N LEU A 294 -14.82 0.80 12.15
CA LEU A 294 -13.73 1.58 11.54
C LEU A 294 -13.90 3.08 11.79
N SER A 295 -15.09 3.62 11.54
CA SER A 295 -15.44 5.02 11.77
C SER A 295 -16.95 5.22 11.98
N ASP A 296 -17.32 6.19 12.82
CA ASP A 296 -18.71 6.64 13.04
C ASP A 296 -19.09 7.72 12.01
N VAL A 297 -19.10 7.35 10.73
CA VAL A 297 -19.43 8.27 9.63
C VAL A 297 -20.71 7.82 8.93
N GLU A 298 -21.62 8.76 8.69
CA GLU A 298 -22.85 8.48 7.95
C GLU A 298 -22.54 8.18 6.47
N PRO A 299 -23.33 7.33 5.80
CA PRO A 299 -23.17 7.06 4.37
C PRO A 299 -23.12 8.34 3.53
N ALA A 300 -22.20 8.37 2.56
CA ALA A 300 -22.02 9.46 1.60
C ALA A 300 -21.38 8.91 0.32
N MET A 301 -21.38 9.70 -0.75
CA MET A 301 -20.68 9.35 -1.99
C MET A 301 -19.17 9.23 -1.71
N VAL A 302 -18.60 8.06 -1.95
CA VAL A 302 -17.17 7.84 -1.75
C VAL A 302 -16.40 8.42 -2.94
N GLY A 303 -15.79 9.58 -2.76
CA GLY A 303 -15.11 10.31 -3.84
C GLY A 303 -13.97 9.51 -4.46
N ALA A 304 -13.81 9.62 -5.78
CA ALA A 304 -12.72 8.99 -6.52
C ALA A 304 -11.54 9.96 -6.68
N VAL A 305 -10.33 9.40 -6.75
CA VAL A 305 -9.14 10.11 -7.21
C VAL A 305 -8.89 9.75 -8.66
N MET A 306 -8.66 10.76 -9.48
CA MET A 306 -8.37 10.62 -10.90
C MET A 306 -6.95 11.05 -11.20
N PHE A 307 -6.34 10.41 -12.19
CA PHE A 307 -5.09 10.84 -12.77
C PHE A 307 -5.36 11.87 -13.88
N GLN A 308 -4.71 13.03 -13.82
CA GLN A 308 -4.81 14.07 -14.84
C GLN A 308 -3.41 14.47 -15.31
N SER A 309 -3.24 14.65 -16.62
CA SER A 309 -2.03 15.25 -17.19
C SER A 309 -2.26 16.74 -17.39
N THR A 310 -1.30 17.56 -16.93
CA THR A 310 -1.28 19.02 -17.12
C THR A 310 -0.03 19.43 -17.88
N ASP A 311 0.04 20.69 -18.29
CA ASP A 311 1.26 21.25 -18.90
C ASP A 311 2.47 21.18 -17.96
N ASP A 312 2.22 21.23 -16.64
CA ASP A 312 3.25 21.15 -15.62
C ASP A 312 3.59 19.72 -15.23
N GLY A 313 2.81 18.70 -15.64
CA GLY A 313 3.06 17.29 -15.36
C GLY A 313 1.83 16.54 -14.82
N PRO A 314 1.98 15.28 -14.40
CA PRO A 314 0.87 14.49 -13.89
C PRO A 314 0.48 14.91 -12.47
N VAL A 315 -0.82 15.05 -12.26
CA VAL A 315 -1.44 15.45 -10.99
C VAL A 315 -2.62 14.53 -10.66
N THR A 316 -3.09 14.57 -9.43
CA THR A 316 -4.31 13.91 -8.99
C THR A 316 -5.43 14.93 -8.80
N SER A 317 -6.66 14.50 -9.10
CA SER A 317 -7.84 15.34 -8.92
C SER A 317 -9.03 14.57 -8.37
N THR A 318 -9.95 15.28 -7.74
CA THR A 318 -11.27 14.75 -7.34
C THR A 318 -12.37 15.74 -7.72
N ILE A 319 -13.61 15.26 -7.85
CA ILE A 319 -14.77 16.08 -8.25
C ILE A 319 -15.76 16.18 -7.09
N VAL A 320 -16.25 17.39 -6.86
CA VAL A 320 -17.38 17.69 -6.00
C VAL A 320 -18.53 18.22 -6.85
N GLY A 321 -19.65 17.49 -6.84
CA GLY A 321 -20.91 17.92 -7.44
C GLY A 321 -21.77 18.73 -6.45
N GLU A 322 -22.54 19.68 -6.98
CA GLU A 322 -23.58 20.37 -6.21
C GLU A 322 -24.63 19.38 -5.70
N ASP A 323 -25.12 19.61 -4.48
CA ASP A 323 -26.15 18.80 -3.80
C ASP A 323 -25.80 17.31 -3.54
N VAL A 324 -24.51 16.94 -3.56
CA VAL A 324 -24.04 15.60 -3.19
C VAL A 324 -23.16 15.66 -1.94
N GLU A 325 -23.39 14.75 -0.99
CA GLU A 325 -22.53 14.56 0.17
C GLU A 325 -21.39 13.61 -0.16
N TYR A 326 -20.16 13.96 0.22
CA TYR A 326 -18.96 13.21 -0.13
C TYR A 326 -18.12 12.79 1.06
N LEU A 327 -17.50 11.61 0.95
CA LEU A 327 -16.23 11.30 1.61
C LEU A 327 -15.09 11.59 0.62
N LEU A 328 -14.55 12.81 0.70
CA LEU A 328 -13.53 13.29 -0.21
C LEU A 328 -12.18 12.61 0.05
N PRO A 329 -11.51 12.09 -0.99
CA PRO A 329 -10.12 11.70 -0.89
C PRO A 329 -9.20 12.94 -0.93
N GLU A 330 -7.98 12.79 -0.46
CA GLU A 330 -6.89 13.74 -0.72
C GLU A 330 -6.42 13.62 -2.18
N ALA A 331 -6.20 14.76 -2.82
CA ALA A 331 -5.72 14.88 -4.19
C ALA A 331 -4.92 16.19 -4.34
N ASP A 332 -4.32 16.47 -5.50
CA ASP A 332 -3.68 17.78 -5.72
C ASP A 332 -4.73 18.87 -5.91
N TYR A 333 -5.82 18.56 -6.62
CA TYR A 333 -6.87 19.50 -6.97
C TYR A 333 -8.28 18.96 -6.74
N VAL A 334 -9.21 19.89 -6.48
CA VAL A 334 -10.65 19.63 -6.42
C VAL A 334 -11.34 20.41 -7.52
N HIS A 335 -12.13 19.71 -8.32
CA HIS A 335 -13.02 20.29 -9.31
C HIS A 335 -14.42 20.44 -8.71
N PHE A 336 -14.86 21.68 -8.54
CA PHE A 336 -16.26 21.96 -8.20
C PHE A 336 -17.05 22.03 -9.50
N ALA A 337 -18.08 21.19 -9.62
CA ALA A 337 -18.90 21.11 -10.81
C ALA A 337 -20.39 21.13 -10.49
N ARG A 338 -21.17 21.66 -11.42
CA ARG A 338 -22.63 21.66 -11.41
C ARG A 338 -23.14 20.83 -12.57
N MET A 339 -24.28 20.19 -12.39
CA MET A 339 -25.01 19.61 -13.52
C MET A 339 -26.09 20.61 -13.94
N ASP A 340 -26.11 20.98 -15.20
CA ASP A 340 -27.15 21.86 -15.73
C ASP A 340 -28.48 21.11 -15.98
N ALA A 341 -29.50 21.84 -16.44
CA ALA A 341 -30.82 21.27 -16.68
C ALA A 341 -30.87 20.23 -17.82
N ASP A 342 -29.88 20.23 -18.71
CA ASP A 342 -29.75 19.30 -19.82
C ASP A 342 -28.88 18.08 -19.46
N GLY A 343 -28.32 18.06 -18.24
CA GLY A 343 -27.45 16.99 -17.74
C GLY A 343 -25.98 17.17 -18.12
N GLU A 344 -25.58 18.32 -18.65
CA GLU A 344 -24.19 18.65 -18.95
C GLU A 344 -23.46 19.11 -17.68
N ILE A 345 -22.19 18.75 -17.57
CA ILE A 345 -21.35 19.11 -16.42
C ILE A 345 -20.70 20.47 -16.69
N ASP A 346 -21.07 21.47 -15.88
CA ASP A 346 -20.46 22.80 -15.85
C ASP A 346 -19.39 22.88 -14.76
N LEU A 347 -18.13 23.08 -15.16
CA LEU A 347 -17.01 23.21 -14.23
C LEU A 347 -17.02 24.63 -13.63
N VAL A 348 -17.32 24.72 -12.34
CA VAL A 348 -17.35 26.00 -11.60
C VAL A 348 -15.93 26.50 -11.37
N CYS A 349 -15.07 25.71 -10.75
CA CYS A 349 -13.66 26.05 -10.55
C CYS A 349 -12.80 24.82 -10.20
N THR A 350 -11.49 24.96 -10.39
CA THR A 350 -10.47 24.00 -9.96
C THR A 350 -9.58 24.66 -8.91
N VAL A 351 -9.45 24.03 -7.74
CA VAL A 351 -8.75 24.63 -6.59
C VAL A 351 -7.77 23.62 -5.99
N PRO A 352 -6.56 24.02 -5.55
CA PRO A 352 -5.66 23.13 -4.81
C PRO A 352 -6.33 22.56 -3.56
N PHE A 353 -6.16 21.26 -3.30
CA PHE A 353 -6.86 20.55 -2.22
C PHE A 353 -6.61 21.16 -0.84
N ASP A 354 -5.36 21.50 -0.51
CA ASP A 354 -5.02 22.14 0.77
C ASP A 354 -5.79 23.46 1.00
N THR A 355 -6.02 24.21 -0.09
CA THR A 355 -6.81 25.43 -0.04
C THR A 355 -8.27 25.12 0.23
N VAL A 356 -8.82 24.05 -0.36
CA VAL A 356 -10.18 23.57 -0.09
C VAL A 356 -10.35 23.17 1.38
N VAL A 357 -9.43 22.35 1.91
CA VAL A 357 -9.40 21.94 3.31
C VAL A 357 -9.39 23.15 4.25
N GLN A 358 -8.51 24.13 3.98
CA GLN A 358 -8.40 25.34 4.79
C GLN A 358 -9.66 26.21 4.72
N LEU A 359 -10.22 26.42 3.53
CA LEU A 359 -11.38 27.31 3.33
C LEU A 359 -12.66 26.73 3.92
N LEU A 360 -12.83 25.40 3.87
CA LEU A 360 -14.00 24.69 4.38
C LEU A 360 -13.82 24.17 5.81
N GLY A 361 -12.61 24.22 6.36
CA GLY A 361 -12.31 23.70 7.71
C GLY A 361 -12.45 22.19 7.80
N LEU A 362 -12.10 21.46 6.74
CA LEU A 362 -12.21 20.01 6.71
C LEU A 362 -11.17 19.38 7.64
N VAL A 363 -11.56 18.29 8.30
CA VAL A 363 -10.67 17.47 9.13
C VAL A 363 -10.68 16.03 8.65
N PRO A 364 -9.55 15.31 8.69
CA PRO A 364 -9.52 13.91 8.33
C PRO A 364 -10.42 13.09 9.25
N ILE A 365 -11.17 12.16 8.65
CA ILE A 365 -12.01 11.19 9.37
C ILE A 365 -11.10 10.22 10.12
N PRO A 366 -11.22 10.11 11.46
CA PRO A 366 -10.41 9.18 12.24
C PRO A 366 -10.61 7.72 11.81
N GLY A 367 -9.52 6.97 11.74
CA GLY A 367 -9.57 5.53 11.41
C GLY A 367 -9.54 5.21 9.92
N LEU A 368 -9.75 6.18 9.02
CA LEU A 368 -9.63 5.97 7.59
C LEU A 368 -8.22 6.30 7.08
N HIS A 369 -7.59 5.31 6.44
CA HIS A 369 -6.30 5.44 5.77
C HIS A 369 -6.35 4.78 4.38
N PRO A 370 -5.99 5.47 3.28
CA PRO A 370 -5.66 6.90 3.18
C PRO A 370 -6.75 7.85 3.74
N PRO A 371 -6.40 9.09 4.14
CA PRO A 371 -7.34 9.99 4.80
C PRO A 371 -8.51 10.34 3.89
N ARG A 372 -9.68 10.51 4.49
CA ARG A 372 -10.87 11.07 3.84
C ARG A 372 -11.46 12.19 4.66
N PHE A 373 -12.20 13.07 4.01
CA PHE A 373 -12.78 14.26 4.60
C PHE A 373 -14.28 14.32 4.31
N GLU A 374 -15.09 14.63 5.32
CA GLU A 374 -16.53 14.77 5.12
C GLU A 374 -16.86 16.13 4.50
N LEU A 375 -17.53 16.11 3.35
CA LEU A 375 -18.16 17.27 2.77
C LEU A 375 -19.66 17.02 2.65
N ARG A 376 -20.41 17.50 3.64
CA ARG A 376 -21.87 17.26 3.74
C ARG A 376 -22.72 18.30 3.04
N ARG A 377 -22.14 19.42 2.62
CA ARG A 377 -22.88 20.52 2.01
C ARG A 377 -22.04 21.19 0.96
N TRP A 378 -22.71 21.60 -0.11
CA TRP A 378 -22.12 22.49 -1.09
C TRP A 378 -21.68 23.81 -0.42
N PRO A 379 -20.53 24.39 -0.79
CA PRO A 379 -20.07 25.64 -0.21
C PRO A 379 -21.08 26.77 -0.44
N ASP A 380 -21.25 27.65 0.56
CA ASP A 380 -22.08 28.84 0.41
C ASP A 380 -21.49 29.86 -0.58
N GLU A 381 -22.28 30.85 -1.01
CA GLU A 381 -21.85 31.83 -2.01
C GLU A 381 -20.56 32.57 -1.60
N ALA A 382 -20.41 32.89 -0.31
CA ALA A 382 -19.23 33.58 0.20
C ALA A 382 -17.99 32.69 0.11
N THR A 383 -18.13 31.40 0.39
CA THR A 383 -17.05 30.42 0.31
C THR A 383 -16.72 30.08 -1.14
N LEU A 384 -17.72 29.91 -2.00
CA LEU A 384 -17.52 29.75 -3.45
C LEU A 384 -16.77 30.94 -4.04
N ALA A 385 -17.09 32.18 -3.65
CA ALA A 385 -16.35 33.36 -4.10
C ALA A 385 -14.86 33.30 -3.69
N ARG A 386 -14.56 32.78 -2.49
CA ARG A 386 -13.17 32.56 -2.02
C ARG A 386 -12.48 31.42 -2.79
N LEU A 387 -13.20 30.35 -3.09
CA LEU A 387 -12.70 29.23 -3.90
C LEU A 387 -12.38 29.69 -5.33
N HIS A 388 -13.26 30.46 -5.96
CA HIS A 388 -13.01 31.07 -7.27
C HIS A 388 -11.79 31.99 -7.26
N ALA A 389 -11.61 32.79 -6.20
CA ALA A 389 -10.43 33.66 -6.09
C ALA A 389 -9.11 32.88 -5.94
N ALA A 390 -9.18 31.63 -5.48
CA ALA A 390 -8.04 30.71 -5.36
C ALA A 390 -7.95 29.70 -6.52
N ALA A 391 -8.83 29.81 -7.53
CA ALA A 391 -8.88 28.85 -8.61
C ALA A 391 -7.65 28.95 -9.53
N VAL A 392 -7.25 27.79 -10.06
CA VAL A 392 -6.12 27.66 -10.99
C VAL A 392 -6.59 27.11 -12.34
N ALA A 393 -5.84 27.43 -13.39
CA ALA A 393 -5.92 26.70 -14.65
C ALA A 393 -4.90 25.56 -14.62
N LEU A 394 -5.32 24.37 -15.05
CA LEU A 394 -4.48 23.19 -15.17
C LEU A 394 -4.09 22.94 -16.62
#